data_AF-A0A8X6LW90-F1
#
_entry.id   AF-A0A8X6LW90-F1
#
_cell.length_a   1.000
_cell.length_b   1.000
_cell.length_c   1.000
_cell.angle_alpha   90.00
_cell.angle_beta   90.00
_cell.angle_gamma   90.00
#
_symmetry.space_group_name_H-M   'P 1'
#
loop_
_entity.id
_entity.type
_entity.pdbx_description
1 polymer ?
#
loop_
_entity_poly.entity_id
_entity_poly.type
_entity_poly.pdbx_seq_one_letter_code
_entity_poly.pdbx_strand_id
1 'polypeptide(L)'
;MNRLRCLKTNSFGNLTSLLKLDLHGNNIRSIDGRTFSMMSRLESLNLKKNPLKALKAGSFDELLQLKHIYFDEFHLCSLALHVRVCEPRGDGISSIAHLLDSVVLRVSVWLVAFVAGLGNVAVLVGRFLLAEPNEVHSFYIKNLSLADLLMSVYLFVIAAYDVAFRGHYIHHETKWRHSWQCSLCGFLSTLSSESSVLILTIITIDR
;
A
#
# COMPACT_ATOMS: atom_id res chain seq x y z
N MET A 1 -13.58 27.77 -13.41
CA MET A 1 -13.93 26.48 -12.77
C MET A 1 -15.31 26.07 -13.22
N ASN A 2 -15.45 24.88 -13.81
CA ASN A 2 -16.74 24.35 -14.22
C ASN A 2 -17.44 23.68 -13.02
N ARG A 3 -18.79 23.68 -12.99
CA ARG A 3 -19.60 23.17 -11.88
C ARG A 3 -20.30 21.85 -12.22
N LEU A 4 -19.69 21.02 -13.07
CA LEU A 4 -20.29 19.75 -13.50
C LEU A 4 -20.48 18.84 -12.29
N ARG A 5 -21.71 18.38 -12.05
CA ARG A 5 -22.08 17.53 -10.89
C ARG A 5 -22.26 16.06 -11.25
N CYS A 6 -22.83 15.80 -12.42
CA CYS A 6 -23.08 14.46 -12.95
C CYS A 6 -22.79 14.47 -14.44
N LEU A 7 -22.09 13.44 -14.93
CA LEU A 7 -21.90 13.21 -16.36
C LEU A 7 -22.88 12.13 -16.81
N LYS A 8 -23.87 12.52 -17.62
CA LYS A 8 -24.88 11.60 -18.16
C LYS A 8 -24.34 10.85 -19.37
N THR A 9 -24.99 9.76 -19.74
CA THR A 9 -24.76 9.03 -21.00
C THR A 9 -24.68 10.02 -22.18
N ASN A 10 -23.73 9.82 -23.09
CA ASN A 10 -23.55 10.63 -24.31
C ASN A 10 -23.33 12.14 -24.08
N SER A 11 -22.99 12.60 -22.87
CA SER A 11 -22.64 14.02 -22.63
C SER A 11 -21.51 14.52 -23.53
N PHE A 12 -20.68 13.59 -24.02
CA PHE A 12 -19.57 13.83 -24.94
C PHE A 12 -19.72 13.08 -26.28
N GLY A 13 -20.94 12.66 -26.63
CA GLY A 13 -21.21 11.74 -27.74
C GLY A 13 -20.68 12.20 -29.11
N ASN A 14 -20.61 13.52 -29.35
CA ASN A 14 -20.12 14.10 -30.60
C ASN A 14 -18.59 14.32 -30.61
N LEU A 15 -17.90 14.09 -29.50
CA LEU A 15 -16.45 14.33 -29.36
C LEU A 15 -15.63 13.08 -29.72
N THR A 16 -15.96 12.42 -30.81
CA THR A 16 -15.35 11.14 -31.23
C THR A 16 -13.86 11.25 -31.61
N SER A 17 -13.39 12.46 -31.93
CA SER A 17 -11.99 12.75 -32.27
C SER A 17 -11.15 13.26 -31.09
N LEU A 18 -11.74 13.38 -29.90
CA LEU A 18 -11.06 13.94 -28.75
C LEU A 18 -9.99 12.97 -28.22
N LEU A 19 -8.75 13.45 -28.12
CA LEU A 19 -7.61 12.67 -27.61
C LEU A 19 -7.37 12.88 -26.11
N LYS A 20 -7.71 14.05 -25.57
CA LYS A 20 -7.51 14.40 -24.16
C LYS A 20 -8.75 15.06 -23.60
N LEU A 21 -9.23 14.57 -22.46
CA LEU A 21 -10.37 15.13 -21.73
C LEU A 21 -9.91 15.48 -20.32
N ASP A 22 -9.95 16.77 -20.00
CA ASP A 22 -9.65 17.25 -18.65
C ASP A 22 -10.94 17.68 -17.94
N LEU A 23 -11.28 16.94 -16.88
CA LEU A 23 -12.41 17.21 -16.00
C LEU A 23 -11.94 17.55 -14.58
N HIS A 24 -10.66 17.89 -14.43
CA HIS A 24 -10.09 18.21 -13.13
C HIS A 24 -10.81 19.37 -12.44
N GLY A 25 -11.03 19.25 -11.13
CA GLY A 25 -11.57 20.32 -10.31
C GLY A 25 -13.04 20.67 -10.59
N ASN A 26 -13.83 19.68 -11.00
CA ASN A 26 -15.28 19.78 -11.07
C ASN A 26 -15.92 19.24 -9.78
N ASN A 27 -17.24 19.10 -9.74
CA ASN A 27 -17.97 18.54 -8.60
C ASN A 27 -18.62 17.19 -8.98
N ILE A 28 -17.94 16.41 -9.82
CA ILE A 28 -18.48 15.17 -10.37
C ILE A 28 -18.54 14.13 -9.26
N ARG A 29 -19.75 13.67 -8.93
CA ARG A 29 -19.98 12.65 -7.88
C ARG A 29 -20.11 11.24 -8.41
N SER A 30 -20.57 11.13 -9.66
CA SER A 30 -20.85 9.86 -10.32
C SER A 30 -20.65 10.01 -11.83
N ILE A 31 -20.19 8.94 -12.45
CA ILE A 31 -20.04 8.80 -13.89
C ILE A 31 -20.82 7.56 -14.30
N ASP A 32 -21.71 7.70 -15.27
CA ASP A 32 -22.44 6.57 -15.81
C ASP A 32 -21.52 5.70 -16.68
N GLY A 33 -21.77 4.40 -16.72
CA GLY A 33 -20.93 3.43 -17.43
C GLY A 33 -20.82 3.70 -18.94
N ARG A 34 -21.79 4.42 -19.51
CA ARG A 34 -21.85 4.79 -20.92
C ARG A 34 -21.57 6.27 -21.19
N THR A 35 -21.00 7.00 -20.23
CA THR A 35 -20.65 8.42 -20.44
C THR A 35 -19.60 8.59 -21.53
N PHE A 36 -18.64 7.66 -21.62
CA PHE A 36 -17.47 7.77 -22.50
C PHE A 36 -17.49 6.80 -23.70
N SER A 37 -18.63 6.13 -23.94
CA SER A 37 -18.78 5.06 -24.95
C SER A 37 -18.37 5.44 -26.37
N MET A 38 -18.66 6.69 -26.76
CA MET A 38 -18.39 7.20 -28.11
C MET A 38 -16.97 7.80 -28.25
N MET A 39 -16.17 7.82 -27.18
CA MET A 39 -14.85 8.46 -27.14
C MET A 39 -13.72 7.47 -27.46
N SER A 40 -13.85 6.72 -28.55
CA SER A 40 -12.94 5.62 -28.92
C SER A 40 -11.49 6.03 -29.18
N ARG A 41 -11.23 7.33 -29.42
CA ARG A 41 -9.89 7.89 -29.65
C ARG A 41 -9.26 8.54 -28.41
N LEU A 42 -9.95 8.53 -27.27
CA LEU A 42 -9.48 9.20 -26.06
C LEU A 42 -8.24 8.49 -25.49
N GLU A 43 -7.14 9.23 -25.36
CA GLU A 43 -5.86 8.71 -24.86
C GLU A 43 -5.57 9.14 -23.41
N SER A 44 -6.13 10.27 -22.97
CA SER A 44 -5.89 10.83 -21.64
C SER A 44 -7.17 11.35 -21.01
N LEU A 45 -7.47 10.91 -19.79
CA LEU A 45 -8.64 11.32 -19.02
C LEU A 45 -8.23 11.76 -17.61
N ASN A 46 -8.47 13.04 -17.29
CA ASN A 46 -8.18 13.57 -15.96
C ASN A 46 -9.46 13.78 -15.15
N LEU A 47 -9.59 13.04 -14.05
CA LEU A 47 -10.73 13.09 -13.12
C LEU A 47 -10.34 13.60 -11.72
N LYS A 48 -9.08 14.01 -11.51
CA LYS A 48 -8.57 14.52 -10.23
C LYS A 48 -9.40 15.70 -9.70
N LYS A 49 -9.38 15.90 -8.39
CA LYS A 49 -10.17 16.90 -7.66
C LYS A 49 -11.66 16.84 -7.99
N ASN A 50 -12.23 15.64 -7.98
CA ASN A 50 -13.67 15.42 -8.04
C ASN A 50 -14.10 14.50 -6.88
N PRO A 51 -15.21 14.80 -6.19
CA PRO A 51 -15.71 13.97 -5.08
C PRO A 51 -16.42 12.71 -5.62
N LEU A 52 -15.69 11.87 -6.36
CA LEU A 52 -16.19 10.64 -6.96
C LEU A 52 -16.59 9.65 -5.85
N LYS A 53 -17.88 9.32 -5.76
CA LYS A 53 -18.40 8.39 -4.76
C LYS A 53 -18.94 7.09 -5.36
N ALA A 54 -19.43 7.16 -6.60
CA ALA A 54 -20.05 6.03 -7.28
C ALA A 54 -19.52 5.97 -8.72
N LEU A 55 -18.52 5.12 -8.93
CA LEU A 55 -18.05 4.70 -10.24
C LEU A 55 -18.44 3.24 -10.42
N LYS A 56 -19.05 2.93 -11.55
CA LYS A 56 -19.45 1.56 -11.87
C LYS A 56 -18.23 0.81 -12.41
N ALA A 57 -18.09 -0.46 -12.02
CA ALA A 57 -17.13 -1.34 -12.68
C ALA A 57 -17.43 -1.38 -14.19
N GLY A 58 -16.39 -1.28 -15.00
CA GLY A 58 -16.50 -1.23 -16.45
C GLY A 58 -16.85 0.13 -17.05
N SER A 59 -16.93 1.21 -16.25
CA SER A 59 -17.16 2.58 -16.76
C SER A 59 -16.09 3.08 -17.75
N PHE A 60 -14.94 2.43 -17.80
CA PHE A 60 -13.81 2.82 -18.65
C PHE A 60 -13.43 1.76 -19.69
N ASP A 61 -14.12 0.61 -19.73
CA ASP A 61 -13.72 -0.54 -20.56
C ASP A 61 -13.83 -0.25 -22.06
N GLU A 62 -14.81 0.58 -22.46
CA GLU A 62 -14.99 0.97 -23.86
C GLU A 62 -13.92 1.95 -24.36
N LEU A 63 -13.09 2.51 -23.46
CA LEU A 63 -11.99 3.40 -23.79
C LEU A 63 -10.72 2.62 -24.15
N LEU A 64 -10.76 1.92 -25.29
CA LEU A 64 -9.70 1.01 -25.74
C LEU A 64 -8.37 1.70 -26.06
N GLN A 65 -8.39 3.00 -26.38
CA GLN A 65 -7.18 3.78 -26.68
C GLN A 65 -6.63 4.55 -25.48
N LEU A 66 -7.25 4.40 -24.30
CA LEU A 66 -6.87 5.15 -23.11
C LEU A 66 -5.51 4.68 -22.59
N LYS A 67 -4.55 5.61 -22.57
CA LYS A 67 -3.18 5.38 -22.12
C LYS A 67 -2.96 5.93 -20.73
N HIS A 68 -3.62 7.05 -20.41
CA HIS A 68 -3.44 7.79 -19.16
C HIS A 68 -4.78 8.09 -18.49
N ILE A 69 -4.90 7.70 -17.22
CA ILE A 69 -6.04 8.07 -16.38
C ILE A 69 -5.57 8.61 -15.04
N TYR A 70 -6.20 9.67 -14.57
CA TYR A 70 -5.81 10.37 -13.35
C TYR A 70 -6.98 10.42 -12.36
N PHE A 71 -6.79 9.79 -11.21
CA PHE A 71 -7.68 9.81 -10.05
C PHE A 71 -7.02 10.49 -8.86
N ASP A 72 -7.82 10.80 -7.83
CA ASP A 72 -7.30 11.24 -6.53
C ASP A 72 -6.89 10.05 -5.66
N GLU A 73 -7.63 8.95 -5.75
CA GLU A 73 -7.49 7.78 -4.89
C GLU A 73 -6.91 6.57 -5.65
N PHE A 74 -5.96 5.86 -5.03
CA PHE A 74 -5.27 4.72 -5.64
C PHE A 74 -6.21 3.56 -5.97
N HIS A 75 -7.13 3.21 -5.06
CA HIS A 75 -8.07 2.10 -5.26
C HIS A 75 -8.96 2.25 -6.51
N LEU A 76 -9.19 3.49 -6.99
CA LEU A 76 -9.97 3.75 -8.21
C LEU A 76 -9.28 3.24 -9.47
N CYS A 77 -7.96 3.02 -9.45
CA CYS A 77 -7.24 2.38 -10.54
C CYS A 77 -7.72 0.94 -10.82
N SER A 78 -8.37 0.28 -9.86
CA SER A 78 -9.00 -1.04 -10.07
C SER A 78 -10.12 -1.02 -11.12
N LEU A 79 -10.68 0.15 -11.43
CA LEU A 79 -11.74 0.32 -12.43
C LEU A 79 -11.20 0.45 -13.86
N ALA A 80 -9.88 0.57 -14.02
CA ALA A 80 -9.22 0.87 -15.28
C ALA A 80 -7.93 0.03 -15.44
N LEU A 81 -8.02 -1.27 -15.15
CA LEU A 81 -6.87 -2.20 -15.18
C LEU A 81 -6.25 -2.37 -16.57
N HIS A 82 -7.00 -2.11 -17.64
CA HIS A 82 -6.50 -2.13 -19.01
C HIS A 82 -5.67 -0.90 -19.39
N VAL A 83 -5.69 0.15 -18.57
CA VAL A 83 -5.00 1.42 -18.86
C VAL A 83 -3.54 1.33 -18.43
N ARG A 84 -2.64 1.68 -19.35
CA ARG A 84 -1.19 1.58 -19.15
C ARG A 84 -0.66 2.44 -17.99
N VAL A 85 -1.20 3.65 -17.83
CA VAL A 85 -0.77 4.60 -16.80
C VAL A 85 -1.98 5.06 -16.01
N CYS A 86 -2.09 4.59 -14.77
CA CYS A 86 -3.02 5.12 -13.78
C CYS A 86 -2.26 5.93 -12.72
N GLU A 87 -2.79 7.10 -12.38
CA GLU A 87 -2.31 7.91 -11.24
C GLU A 87 -3.39 8.04 -10.17
N PRO A 88 -3.01 8.02 -8.87
CA PRO A 88 -1.64 7.90 -8.34
C PRO A 88 -1.05 6.49 -8.53
N ARG A 89 0.29 6.37 -8.52
CA ARG A 89 1.01 5.08 -8.70
C ARG A 89 1.13 4.26 -7.40
N GLY A 90 0.42 4.63 -6.34
CA GLY A 90 0.56 4.07 -5.00
C GLY A 90 1.52 4.87 -4.12
N ASP A 91 2.08 4.24 -3.09
CA ASP A 91 3.00 4.80 -2.09
C ASP A 91 4.49 4.64 -2.47
N GLY A 92 4.79 4.11 -3.67
CA GLY A 92 6.15 3.84 -4.14
C GLY A 92 6.75 2.52 -3.64
N ILE A 93 6.02 1.81 -2.76
CA ILE A 93 6.39 0.49 -2.22
C ILE A 93 5.45 -0.57 -2.78
N SER A 94 4.16 -0.23 -2.91
CA SER A 94 3.07 -1.06 -3.40
C SER A 94 2.70 -0.70 -4.84
N SER A 95 2.21 -1.68 -5.59
CA SER A 95 1.63 -1.49 -6.94
C SER A 95 0.24 -2.09 -7.04
N ILE A 96 -0.45 -1.91 -8.17
CA ILE A 96 -1.81 -2.45 -8.37
C ILE A 96 -1.84 -3.98 -8.17
N ALA A 97 -0.77 -4.65 -8.59
CA ALA A 97 -0.67 -6.11 -8.54
C ALA A 97 -0.07 -6.63 -7.21
N HIS A 98 0.82 -5.89 -6.56
CA HIS A 98 1.63 -6.42 -5.46
C HIS A 98 1.69 -5.46 -4.26
N LEU A 99 1.67 -6.03 -3.04
CA LEU A 99 1.91 -5.27 -1.81
C LEU A 99 3.34 -4.73 -1.76
N LEU A 100 4.34 -5.56 -2.13
CA LEU A 100 5.72 -5.13 -2.32
C LEU A 100 6.06 -5.21 -3.81
N ASP A 101 6.13 -4.08 -4.50
CA ASP A 101 6.30 -4.05 -5.96
C ASP A 101 7.69 -4.57 -6.38
N SER A 102 8.74 -4.16 -5.66
CA SER A 102 10.12 -4.51 -5.99
C SER A 102 10.51 -5.91 -5.52
N VAL A 103 11.11 -6.70 -6.43
CA VAL A 103 11.70 -8.00 -6.10
C VAL A 103 12.81 -7.89 -5.05
N VAL A 104 13.60 -6.81 -5.11
CA VAL A 104 14.66 -6.55 -4.13
C VAL A 104 14.04 -6.43 -2.75
N LEU A 105 12.98 -5.64 -2.60
CA LEU A 105 12.31 -5.46 -1.32
C LEU A 105 11.72 -6.76 -0.78
N ARG A 106 11.10 -7.59 -1.64
CA ARG A 106 10.57 -8.90 -1.22
C ARG A 106 11.66 -9.81 -0.66
N VAL A 107 12.79 -9.91 -1.37
CA VAL A 107 13.92 -10.73 -0.92
C VAL A 107 14.51 -10.18 0.37
N SER A 108 14.69 -8.85 0.46
CA SER A 108 15.22 -8.19 1.66
C SER A 108 14.32 -8.40 2.88
N VAL A 109 13.00 -8.29 2.75
CA VAL A 109 12.07 -8.49 3.88
C VAL A 109 12.15 -9.91 4.42
N TRP A 110 12.14 -10.92 3.55
CA TRP A 110 12.32 -12.32 3.98
C TRP A 110 13.66 -12.57 4.64
N LEU A 111 14.75 -12.05 4.04
CA LEU A 111 16.10 -12.19 4.58
C LEU A 111 16.19 -11.59 5.98
N VAL A 112 15.73 -10.35 6.16
CA VAL A 112 15.77 -9.65 7.45
C VAL A 112 14.89 -10.36 8.48
N ALA A 113 13.68 -10.78 8.11
CA ALA A 113 12.77 -11.48 9.03
C ALA A 113 13.41 -12.77 9.59
N PHE A 114 14.05 -13.58 8.74
CA PHE A 114 14.71 -14.82 9.18
C PHE A 114 16.01 -14.56 9.94
N VAL A 115 16.89 -13.70 9.43
CA VAL A 115 18.19 -13.45 10.08
C VAL A 115 18.00 -12.79 11.44
N ALA A 116 17.19 -11.73 11.53
CA ALA A 116 16.90 -11.06 12.79
C ALA A 116 16.12 -11.98 13.74
N GLY A 117 15.15 -12.73 13.23
CA GLY A 117 14.37 -13.67 14.02
C GLY A 117 15.22 -14.77 14.65
N LEU A 118 15.98 -15.51 13.83
CA LEU A 118 16.85 -16.60 14.31
C LEU A 118 17.96 -16.07 15.23
N GLY A 119 18.59 -14.96 14.87
CA GLY A 119 19.65 -14.34 15.67
C GLY A 119 19.14 -13.96 17.06
N ASN A 120 18.00 -13.28 17.15
CA ASN A 120 17.44 -12.87 18.43
C ASN A 120 16.88 -14.04 19.26
N VAL A 121 16.31 -15.07 18.63
CA VAL A 121 15.96 -16.32 19.34
C VAL A 121 17.20 -16.96 19.95
N ALA A 122 18.29 -17.08 19.18
CA ALA A 122 19.52 -17.69 19.66
C ALA A 122 20.13 -16.90 20.83
N VAL A 123 20.13 -15.56 20.77
CA VAL A 123 20.57 -14.69 21.88
C VAL A 123 19.71 -14.91 23.11
N LEU A 124 18.38 -14.92 22.96
CA LEU A 124 17.46 -15.10 24.07
C LEU A 124 17.65 -16.47 24.75
N VAL A 125 17.68 -17.54 23.95
CA VAL A 125 17.92 -18.91 24.44
C VAL A 125 19.29 -19.02 25.12
N GLY A 126 20.34 -18.47 24.50
CA GLY A 126 21.68 -18.45 25.10
C GLY A 126 21.70 -17.75 26.45
N ARG A 127 21.01 -16.62 26.59
CA ARG A 127 20.90 -15.85 27.85
C ARG A 127 20.00 -16.49 28.91
N PHE A 128 19.19 -17.48 28.55
CA PHE A 128 18.41 -18.29 29.49
C PHE A 128 19.13 -19.57 29.92
N LEU A 129 19.90 -20.19 29.02
CA LEU A 129 20.60 -21.44 29.29
C LEU A 129 21.97 -21.23 29.94
N LEU A 130 22.67 -20.15 29.57
CA LEU A 130 23.96 -19.79 30.13
C LEU A 130 23.73 -18.74 31.22
N ALA A 131 23.95 -19.12 32.47
CA ALA A 131 23.91 -18.19 33.59
C ALA A 131 25.03 -17.15 33.45
N GLU A 132 24.66 -15.87 33.44
CA GLU A 132 25.58 -14.74 33.32
C GLU A 132 25.68 -14.02 34.66
N PRO A 133 26.88 -13.69 35.16
CA PRO A 133 27.06 -13.05 36.46
C PRO A 133 26.47 -11.64 36.52
N ASN A 134 26.38 -10.94 35.38
CA ASN A 134 25.85 -9.58 35.30
C ASN A 134 24.35 -9.59 34.94
N GLU A 135 23.51 -9.76 35.96
CA GLU A 135 22.04 -9.82 35.85
C GLU A 135 21.43 -8.60 35.13
N VAL A 136 21.95 -7.39 35.42
CA VAL A 136 21.44 -6.13 34.82
C VAL A 136 21.72 -6.08 33.31
N HIS A 137 22.95 -6.38 32.89
CA HIS A 137 23.30 -6.42 31.48
C HIS A 137 22.56 -7.54 30.72
N SER A 138 22.36 -8.70 31.38
CA SER A 138 21.55 -9.79 30.85
C SER A 138 20.08 -9.37 30.66
N PHE A 139 19.51 -8.61 31.59
CA PHE A 139 18.15 -8.06 31.49
C PHE A 139 17.98 -7.15 30.27
N TYR A 140 18.91 -6.22 30.01
CA TYR A 140 18.82 -5.34 28.84
C TYR A 140 18.89 -6.11 27.52
N ILE A 141 19.79 -7.09 27.40
CA ILE A 141 19.91 -7.92 26.18
C ILE A 141 18.64 -8.76 25.94
N LYS A 142 18.04 -9.31 27.00
CA LYS A 142 16.78 -10.07 26.89
C LYS A 142 15.63 -9.19 26.39
N ASN A 143 15.51 -7.96 26.90
CA ASN A 143 14.48 -7.03 26.45
C ASN A 143 14.73 -6.54 25.01
N LEU A 144 15.98 -6.25 24.64
CA LEU A 144 16.33 -5.83 23.29
C LEU A 144 16.02 -6.94 22.27
N SER A 145 16.41 -8.17 22.56
CA SER A 145 16.10 -9.32 21.70
C SER A 145 14.61 -9.60 21.60
N LEU A 146 13.84 -9.43 22.68
CA LEU A 146 12.38 -9.52 22.63
C LEU A 146 11.76 -8.45 21.73
N ALA A 147 12.23 -7.20 21.83
CA ALA A 147 11.78 -6.11 20.98
C ALA A 147 12.05 -6.41 19.50
N ASP A 148 13.25 -6.87 19.15
CA ASP A 148 13.62 -7.22 17.77
C ASP A 148 12.86 -8.46 17.24
N LEU A 149 12.45 -9.38 18.12
CA LEU A 149 11.55 -10.48 17.75
C LEU A 149 10.16 -9.98 17.37
N LEU A 150 9.64 -8.95 18.03
CA LEU A 150 8.37 -8.32 17.64
C LEU A 150 8.47 -7.70 16.22
N MET A 151 9.59 -7.05 15.89
CA MET A 151 9.84 -6.56 14.53
C MET A 151 9.92 -7.72 13.53
N SER A 152 10.57 -8.81 13.90
CA SER A 152 10.69 -10.01 13.05
C SER A 152 9.31 -10.61 12.75
N VAL A 153 8.44 -10.73 13.75
CA VAL A 153 7.04 -11.16 13.58
C VAL A 153 6.28 -10.23 12.64
N TYR A 154 6.41 -8.92 12.82
CA TYR A 154 5.82 -7.93 11.92
C TYR A 154 6.28 -8.14 10.46
N LEU A 155 7.59 -8.29 10.22
CA LEU A 155 8.13 -8.50 8.87
C LEU A 155 7.66 -9.82 8.25
N PHE A 156 7.53 -10.89 9.03
CA PHE A 156 6.96 -12.15 8.56
C PHE A 156 5.50 -11.99 8.14
N VAL A 157 4.70 -11.23 8.89
CA VAL A 157 3.30 -10.96 8.53
C VAL A 157 3.24 -10.19 7.21
N ILE A 158 4.02 -9.14 7.04
CA ILE A 158 4.09 -8.39 5.77
C ILE A 158 4.52 -9.30 4.61
N ALA A 159 5.53 -10.14 4.81
CA ALA A 159 6.00 -11.08 3.79
C ALA A 159 4.93 -12.12 3.41
N ALA A 160 4.18 -12.62 4.38
CA ALA A 160 3.09 -13.57 4.16
C ALA A 160 1.93 -12.93 3.37
N TYR A 161 1.54 -11.70 3.73
CA TYR A 161 0.50 -10.97 3.00
C TYR A 161 0.95 -10.52 1.61
N ASP A 162 2.24 -10.20 1.41
CA ASP A 162 2.77 -9.98 0.06
C ASP A 162 2.55 -11.20 -0.82
N VAL A 163 2.83 -12.40 -0.31
CA VAL A 163 2.57 -13.67 -1.03
C VAL A 163 1.07 -13.87 -1.26
N ALA A 164 0.23 -13.62 -0.25
CA ALA A 164 -1.21 -13.81 -0.32
C ALA A 164 -1.90 -12.87 -1.32
N PHE A 165 -1.37 -11.66 -1.53
CA PHE A 165 -1.98 -10.63 -2.37
C PHE A 165 -1.39 -10.55 -3.79
N ARG A 166 -0.50 -11.47 -4.18
CA ARG A 166 0.21 -11.39 -5.46
C ARG A 166 -0.73 -11.37 -6.66
N GLY A 167 -0.52 -10.40 -7.53
CA GLY A 167 -1.26 -10.23 -8.79
C GLY A 167 -2.62 -9.55 -8.62
N HIS A 168 -3.11 -9.39 -7.39
CA HIS A 168 -4.46 -8.86 -7.12
C HIS A 168 -4.52 -8.02 -5.83
N TYR A 169 -3.45 -7.29 -5.53
CA TYR A 169 -3.36 -6.45 -4.33
C TYR A 169 -4.43 -5.35 -4.30
N ILE A 170 -4.71 -4.69 -5.43
CA ILE A 170 -5.67 -3.58 -5.48
C ILE A 170 -7.08 -3.94 -5.00
N HIS A 171 -7.50 -5.21 -5.15
CA HIS A 171 -8.80 -5.67 -4.66
C HIS A 171 -8.84 -5.86 -3.14
N HIS A 172 -7.66 -5.97 -2.51
CA HIS A 172 -7.50 -6.22 -1.08
C HIS A 172 -7.04 -4.97 -0.32
N GLU A 173 -6.43 -3.99 -1.00
CA GLU A 173 -5.80 -2.80 -0.41
C GLU A 173 -6.68 -2.08 0.64
N THR A 174 -7.93 -1.75 0.29
CA THR A 174 -8.84 -1.05 1.22
C THR A 174 -9.20 -1.91 2.43
N LYS A 175 -9.54 -3.18 2.22
CA LYS A 175 -9.85 -4.12 3.31
C LYS A 175 -8.65 -4.34 4.21
N TRP A 176 -7.47 -4.53 3.63
CA TRP A 176 -6.20 -4.70 4.32
C TRP A 176 -5.88 -3.50 5.19
N ARG A 177 -5.88 -2.28 4.64
CA ARG A 177 -5.52 -1.04 5.35
C ARG A 177 -6.48 -0.68 6.49
N HIS A 178 -7.75 -1.07 6.39
CA HIS A 178 -8.74 -0.89 7.46
C HIS A 178 -8.89 -2.11 8.38
N SER A 179 -8.08 -3.15 8.18
CA SER A 179 -8.15 -4.38 8.96
C SER A 179 -7.46 -4.24 10.33
N TRP A 180 -7.93 -5.02 11.30
CA TRP A 180 -7.27 -5.12 12.60
C TRP A 180 -5.87 -5.73 12.49
N GLN A 181 -5.61 -6.58 11.48
CA GLN A 181 -4.31 -7.18 11.23
C GLN A 181 -3.27 -6.13 10.84
N CYS A 182 -3.63 -5.20 9.94
CA CYS A 182 -2.76 -4.09 9.57
C CYS A 182 -2.52 -3.16 10.77
N SER A 183 -3.55 -2.90 11.58
CA SER A 183 -3.40 -2.11 12.81
C SER A 183 -2.48 -2.78 13.83
N LEU A 184 -2.61 -4.09 14.02
CA LEU A 184 -1.71 -4.87 14.89
C LEU A 184 -0.28 -4.86 14.37
N CYS A 185 -0.07 -5.00 13.05
CA CYS A 185 1.25 -4.90 12.44
C CYS A 185 1.90 -3.53 12.72
N GLY A 186 1.13 -2.45 12.57
CA GLY A 186 1.58 -1.10 12.92
C GLY A 186 1.97 -0.98 14.39
N PHE A 187 1.11 -1.49 15.29
CA PHE A 187 1.40 -1.50 16.73
C PHE A 187 2.68 -2.27 17.07
N LEU A 188 2.85 -3.48 16.54
CA LEU A 188 4.04 -4.31 16.77
C LEU A 188 5.32 -3.62 16.29
N SER A 189 5.28 -3.03 15.08
CA SER A 189 6.42 -2.31 14.52
C SER A 189 6.79 -1.09 15.37
N THR A 190 5.82 -0.29 15.80
CA THR A 190 6.06 0.89 16.63
C THR A 190 6.55 0.51 18.03
N LEU A 191 5.92 -0.46 18.68
CA LEU A 191 6.32 -0.92 20.01
C LEU A 191 7.76 -1.44 19.99
N SER A 192 8.11 -2.23 18.97
CA SER A 192 9.47 -2.73 18.77
C SER A 192 10.48 -1.60 18.58
N SER A 193 10.24 -0.68 17.64
CA SER A 193 11.21 0.38 17.35
C SER A 193 11.45 1.30 18.55
N GLU A 194 10.39 1.70 19.25
CA GLU A 194 10.50 2.59 20.42
C GLU A 194 11.19 1.88 21.59
N SER A 195 10.87 0.61 21.86
CA SER A 195 11.52 -0.15 22.93
C SER A 195 13.00 -0.40 22.65
N SER A 196 13.38 -0.78 21.42
CA SER A 196 14.78 -0.97 21.05
C SER A 196 15.58 0.34 21.17
N VAL A 197 15.02 1.48 20.74
CA VAL A 197 15.67 2.80 20.88
C VAL A 197 15.86 3.18 22.36
N LEU A 198 14.81 3.00 23.18
CA LEU A 198 14.89 3.28 24.62
C LEU A 198 15.96 2.41 25.29
N ILE A 199 15.98 1.11 25.01
CA ILE A 199 16.94 0.17 25.61
C ILE A 199 18.37 0.50 25.20
N LEU A 200 18.62 0.78 23.92
CA LEU A 200 19.94 1.19 23.44
C LEU A 200 20.41 2.49 24.10
N THR A 201 19.49 3.43 24.32
CA THR A 201 19.78 4.69 25.02
C THR A 201 20.15 4.42 26.48
N ILE A 202 19.39 3.57 27.18
CA ILE A 202 19.69 3.19 28.57
C ILE A 202 21.04 2.47 28.67
N ILE A 203 21.33 1.50 27.78
CA ILE A 203 22.63 0.81 27.73
C ILE A 203 23.78 1.80 27.53
N THR A 204 23.56 2.86 26.77
CA THR A 204 24.57 3.89 26.51
C THR A 204 24.79 4.79 27.72
N ILE A 205 23.77 5.03 28.55
CA ILE A 205 23.86 5.83 29.79
C ILE A 205 24.46 5.01 30.94
N ASP A 206 24.16 3.72 31.00
CA ASP A 206 24.64 2.78 32.03
C ASP A 206 26.13 2.42 31.85
N ARG A 207 26.70 2.70 30.66
CA ARG A 207 28.12 2.54 30.32
C ARG A 207 28.98 3.71 30.77
#